data_AF-A0A7X0KZA6-F1
#
_entry.id   AF-A0A7X0KZA6-F1
#
_cell.length_a   1.000
_cell.length_b   1.000
_cell.length_c   1.000
_cell.angle_alpha   90.00
_cell.angle_beta   90.00
_cell.angle_gamma   90.00
#
_symmetry.space_group_name_H-M   'P 1'
#
loop_
_entity.id
_entity.type
_entity.pdbx_description
1 polymer ?
#
loop_
_entity_poly.entity_id
_entity_poly.type
_entity_poly.pdbx_seq_one_letter_code
_entity_poly.pdbx_strand_id
1 'polypeptide(L)'
;MSVTDKQVATLTAQLAGRMDEYKRLYAELDPEEVGHGYSALVGAAAAIAVDRRFVKDDEIADRREVIDYVAELRSRSAEAAKDLEPVVAEQLILHNLGKGDISNFDARILFPTQIIVLAGLVADEQYGEAELTSFIQTARQVADHWIANDQ
;
A
#
# COMPACT_ATOMS: atom_id res chain seq x y z
N MET A 1 -6.82 19.57 3.05
CA MET A 1 -6.51 18.84 4.30
C MET A 1 -5.12 18.24 4.18
N SER A 2 -4.52 17.73 5.25
CA SER A 2 -3.22 17.05 5.21
C SER A 2 -3.27 15.76 6.03
N VAL A 3 -2.35 14.85 5.74
CA VAL A 3 -2.20 13.60 6.50
C VAL A 3 -1.81 13.92 7.95
N THR A 4 -2.51 13.32 8.90
CA THR A 4 -2.31 13.51 10.33
C THR A 4 -1.25 12.57 10.90
N ASP A 5 -0.69 12.92 12.06
CA ASP A 5 0.29 12.05 12.74
C ASP A 5 -0.34 10.72 13.20
N LYS A 6 -1.64 10.73 13.49
CA LYS A 6 -2.40 9.52 13.81
C LYS A 6 -2.49 8.58 12.61
N GLN A 7 -2.80 9.08 11.43
CA GLN A 7 -2.80 8.29 10.19
C GLN A 7 -1.42 7.70 9.88
N VAL A 8 -0.37 8.49 10.08
CA VAL A 8 1.04 8.04 9.99
C VAL A 8 1.35 6.92 10.98
N ALA A 9 0.95 7.08 12.24
CA ALA A 9 1.14 6.05 13.27
C ALA A 9 0.37 4.77 12.93
N THR A 10 -0.86 4.88 12.44
CA THR A 10 -1.67 3.73 12.00
C THR A 10 -0.96 2.93 10.90
N LEU A 11 -0.49 3.59 9.84
CA LEU A 11 0.22 2.89 8.77
C LEU A 11 1.56 2.31 9.26
N THR A 12 2.29 3.04 10.10
CA THR A 12 3.56 2.57 10.67
C THR A 12 3.36 1.29 11.49
N ALA A 13 2.33 1.24 12.33
CA ALA A 13 2.01 0.04 13.10
C ALA A 13 1.67 -1.15 12.20
N GLN A 14 0.92 -0.93 11.12
CA GLN A 14 0.60 -1.97 10.14
C GLN A 14 1.87 -2.53 9.48
N LEU A 15 2.73 -1.66 8.96
CA LEU A 15 3.93 -2.08 8.20
C LEU A 15 5.03 -2.64 9.10
N ALA A 16 5.06 -2.27 10.38
CA ALA A 16 5.93 -2.87 11.38
C ALA A 16 5.41 -4.21 11.92
N GLY A 17 4.27 -4.72 11.43
CA GLY A 17 3.69 -5.98 11.91
C GLY A 17 3.00 -5.89 13.28
N ARG A 18 2.80 -4.68 13.83
CA ARG A 18 2.17 -4.45 15.15
C ARG A 18 0.65 -4.43 15.01
N MET A 19 0.07 -5.59 14.66
CA MET A 19 -1.34 -5.72 14.27
C MET A 19 -2.35 -5.29 15.35
N ASP A 20 -2.07 -5.53 16.62
CA ASP A 20 -2.97 -5.11 17.71
C ASP A 20 -2.98 -3.58 17.87
N GLU A 21 -1.81 -2.94 17.74
CA GLU A 21 -1.69 -1.49 17.75
C GLU A 21 -2.37 -0.88 16.52
N TYR A 22 -2.13 -1.46 15.34
CA TYR A 22 -2.80 -1.05 14.10
C TYR A 22 -4.33 -1.09 14.25
N LYS A 23 -4.90 -2.20 14.73
CA LYS A 23 -6.36 -2.34 14.91
C LYS A 23 -6.92 -1.26 15.84
N ARG A 24 -6.22 -0.98 16.96
CA ARG A 24 -6.62 0.07 17.90
C ARG A 24 -6.59 1.45 17.23
N LEU A 25 -5.46 1.82 16.61
CA LEU A 25 -5.30 3.13 15.97
C LEU A 25 -6.25 3.33 14.79
N TYR A 26 -6.46 2.29 13.97
CA TYR A 26 -7.40 2.31 12.85
C TYR A 26 -8.85 2.48 13.33
N ALA A 27 -9.25 1.81 14.41
CA ALA A 27 -10.59 1.96 14.99
C ALA A 27 -10.86 3.35 15.56
N GLU A 28 -9.81 4.10 15.89
CA GLU A 28 -9.95 5.49 16.34
C GLU A 28 -10.13 6.45 15.17
N LEU A 29 -9.74 6.10 13.93
CA LEU A 29 -9.91 6.97 12.76
C LEU A 29 -11.39 7.12 12.40
N ASP A 30 -11.84 8.34 12.17
CA ASP A 30 -13.18 8.57 11.66
C ASP A 30 -13.28 8.28 10.13
N PRO A 31 -14.49 8.13 9.58
CA PRO A 31 -14.67 7.82 8.16
C PRO A 31 -14.09 8.87 7.19
N GLU A 32 -14.04 10.14 7.60
CA GLU A 32 -13.47 11.22 6.78
C GLU A 32 -11.94 11.14 6.78
N GLU A 33 -11.32 10.90 7.94
CA GLU A 33 -9.91 10.59 8.10
C GLU A 33 -9.51 9.37 7.26
N VAL A 34 -10.33 8.32 7.25
CA VAL A 34 -10.08 7.12 6.44
C VAL A 34 -10.22 7.43 4.94
N GLY A 35 -11.32 8.08 4.55
CA GLY A 35 -11.69 8.29 3.15
C GLY A 35 -10.76 9.22 2.38
N HIS A 36 -10.10 10.17 3.03
CA HIS A 36 -9.19 11.11 2.38
C HIS A 36 -7.74 10.88 2.78
N GLY A 37 -7.36 11.29 3.99
CA GLY A 37 -5.94 11.35 4.40
C GLY A 37 -5.28 9.98 4.50
N TYR A 38 -5.94 9.02 5.16
CA TYR A 38 -5.39 7.68 5.31
C TYR A 38 -5.34 6.91 3.99
N SER A 39 -6.39 7.03 3.16
CA SER A 39 -6.42 6.41 1.82
C SER A 39 -5.33 6.97 0.92
N ALA A 40 -5.12 8.29 0.90
CA ALA A 40 -4.03 8.91 0.16
C ALA A 40 -2.66 8.44 0.67
N LEU A 41 -2.47 8.32 1.98
CA LEU A 41 -1.22 7.82 2.58
C LEU A 41 -0.92 6.37 2.17
N VAL A 42 -1.92 5.48 2.24
CA VAL A 42 -1.79 4.09 1.79
C VAL A 42 -1.49 4.03 0.29
N GLY A 43 -2.18 4.83 -0.51
CA GLY A 43 -1.95 4.97 -1.94
C GLY A 43 -0.51 5.38 -2.28
N ALA A 44 -0.02 6.43 -1.62
CA ALA A 44 1.32 6.95 -1.83
C ALA A 44 2.39 5.93 -1.43
N ALA A 45 2.22 5.28 -0.28
CA ALA A 45 3.12 4.22 0.16
C ALA A 45 3.14 3.04 -0.82
N ALA A 46 1.97 2.62 -1.32
CA ALA A 46 1.88 1.55 -2.31
C ALA A 46 2.56 1.92 -3.64
N ALA A 47 2.36 3.13 -4.15
CA ALA A 47 3.00 3.60 -5.37
C ALA A 47 4.54 3.58 -5.22
N ILE A 48 5.07 4.11 -4.12
CA ILE A 48 6.52 4.12 -3.85
C ILE A 48 7.06 2.68 -3.73
N ALA A 49 6.36 1.80 -3.01
CA ALA A 49 6.81 0.43 -2.82
C ALA A 49 6.77 -0.38 -4.13
N VAL A 50 5.75 -0.17 -4.97
CA VAL A 50 5.63 -0.78 -6.29
C VAL A 50 6.75 -0.29 -7.21
N ASP A 51 6.98 1.03 -7.26
CA ASP A 51 8.04 1.63 -8.06
C ASP A 51 9.42 1.04 -7.69
N ARG A 52 9.78 1.01 -6.41
CA ARG A 52 11.03 0.41 -5.92
C ARG A 52 11.19 -1.07 -6.30
N ARG A 53 10.10 -1.84 -6.26
CA ARG A 53 10.14 -3.30 -6.49
C ARG A 53 10.21 -3.67 -7.96
N PHE A 54 9.52 -2.91 -8.82
CA PHE A 54 9.21 -3.28 -10.20
C PHE A 54 9.79 -2.32 -11.25
N VAL A 55 10.42 -1.22 -10.84
CA VAL A 55 11.16 -0.33 -11.73
C VAL A 55 12.64 -0.39 -11.36
N LYS A 56 13.47 -0.89 -12.28
CA LYS A 56 14.91 -1.01 -12.09
C LYS A 56 15.62 -0.50 -13.32
N ASP A 57 16.56 0.43 -13.16
CA ASP A 57 17.34 1.01 -14.26
C ASP A 57 16.45 1.51 -15.43
N ASP A 58 15.34 2.20 -15.09
CA ASP A 58 14.29 2.68 -16.02
C ASP A 58 13.50 1.58 -16.77
N GLU A 59 13.72 0.31 -16.45
CA GLU A 59 12.93 -0.82 -16.97
C GLU A 59 11.77 -1.14 -16.03
N ILE A 60 10.55 -1.04 -16.57
CA ILE A 60 9.33 -1.41 -15.85
C ILE A 60 9.05 -2.90 -16.07
N ALA A 61 8.99 -3.65 -14.97
CA ALA A 61 8.68 -5.07 -14.94
C ALA A 61 7.48 -5.44 -15.82
N ASP A 62 7.55 -6.64 -16.40
CA ASP A 62 6.48 -7.14 -17.24
C ASP A 62 5.30 -7.70 -16.41
N ARG A 63 4.23 -8.08 -17.09
CA ARG A 63 3.04 -8.64 -16.44
C ARG A 63 3.34 -9.96 -15.72
N ARG A 64 4.27 -10.77 -16.23
CA ARG A 64 4.60 -12.07 -15.67
C ARG A 64 5.28 -11.89 -14.31
N GLU A 65 6.20 -10.94 -14.18
CA GLU A 65 6.84 -10.63 -12.90
C GLU A 65 5.81 -10.22 -11.82
N VAL A 66 4.78 -9.46 -12.21
CA VAL A 66 3.69 -9.10 -11.29
C VAL A 66 2.87 -10.34 -10.88
N ILE A 67 2.53 -11.22 -11.82
CA ILE A 67 1.82 -12.47 -11.54
C ILE A 67 2.64 -13.35 -10.59
N ASP A 68 3.93 -13.53 -10.88
CA ASP A 68 4.83 -14.35 -10.08
C ASP A 68 4.95 -13.80 -8.65
N TYR A 69 5.05 -12.48 -8.49
CA TYR A 69 5.05 -11.83 -7.18
C TYR A 69 3.74 -12.03 -6.41
N VAL A 70 2.58 -11.83 -7.05
CA VAL A 70 1.28 -12.03 -6.39
C VAL A 70 1.08 -13.49 -5.98
N ALA A 71 1.51 -14.43 -6.82
CA ALA A 71 1.51 -15.85 -6.49
C ALA A 71 2.41 -16.16 -5.28
N GLU A 72 3.61 -15.58 -5.24
CA GLU A 72 4.53 -15.71 -4.11
C GLU A 72 3.89 -15.15 -2.82
N LEU A 73 3.32 -13.95 -2.87
CA LEU A 73 2.68 -13.30 -1.73
C LEU A 73 1.53 -14.15 -1.17
N ARG A 74 0.68 -14.71 -2.05
CA ARG A 74 -0.39 -15.64 -1.66
C ARG A 74 0.14 -16.92 -1.02
N SER A 75 1.33 -17.39 -1.42
CA SER A 75 1.92 -18.63 -0.90
C SER A 75 2.46 -18.49 0.53
N ARG A 76 2.64 -17.27 1.05
CA ARG A 76 3.22 -17.01 2.37
C ARG A 76 2.37 -17.51 3.53
N SER A 77 1.04 -17.56 3.37
CA SER A 77 0.14 -18.12 4.38
C SER A 77 -1.22 -18.50 3.79
N ALA A 78 -1.95 -19.38 4.49
CA ALA A 78 -3.33 -19.72 4.12
C ALA A 78 -4.27 -18.50 4.18
N GLU A 79 -4.02 -17.56 5.10
CA GLU A 79 -4.79 -16.33 5.21
C GLU A 79 -4.53 -15.42 4.01
N ALA A 80 -3.26 -15.24 3.60
CA ALA A 80 -2.91 -14.48 2.40
C ALA A 80 -3.51 -15.11 1.14
N ALA A 81 -3.49 -16.44 1.02
CA ALA A 81 -4.12 -17.14 -0.10
C ALA A 81 -5.64 -16.93 -0.20
N LYS A 82 -6.30 -16.69 0.94
CA LYS A 82 -7.75 -16.48 1.04
C LYS A 82 -8.14 -15.01 0.85
N ASP A 83 -7.37 -14.10 1.43
CA ASP A 83 -7.74 -12.68 1.51
C ASP A 83 -7.22 -11.86 0.32
N LEU A 84 -6.18 -12.34 -0.37
CA LEU A 84 -5.59 -11.65 -1.52
C LEU A 84 -6.13 -12.18 -2.84
N GLU A 85 -7.17 -11.55 -3.38
CA GLU A 85 -7.66 -11.86 -4.72
C GLU A 85 -6.60 -11.52 -5.79
N PRO A 86 -6.19 -12.49 -6.64
CA PRO A 86 -4.96 -12.37 -7.40
C PRO A 86 -5.12 -11.36 -8.54
N VAL A 87 -6.25 -11.41 -9.26
CA VAL A 87 -6.56 -10.49 -10.35
C VAL A 87 -6.63 -9.04 -9.86
N VAL A 88 -7.20 -8.81 -8.66
CA VAL A 88 -7.29 -7.46 -8.09
C VAL A 88 -5.91 -6.96 -7.71
N ALA A 89 -5.10 -7.80 -7.05
CA ALA A 89 -3.73 -7.45 -6.65
C ALA A 89 -2.84 -7.15 -7.86
N GLU A 90 -2.89 -7.99 -8.90
CA GLU A 90 -2.15 -7.81 -10.13
C GLU A 90 -2.53 -6.51 -10.85
N GLN A 91 -3.82 -6.22 -10.98
CA GLN A 91 -4.29 -4.97 -11.61
C GLN A 91 -3.92 -3.75 -10.79
N LEU A 92 -3.95 -3.83 -9.46
CA LEU A 92 -3.51 -2.76 -8.58
C LEU A 92 -2.03 -2.45 -8.78
N ILE A 93 -1.16 -3.46 -8.82
CA ILE A 93 0.28 -3.26 -9.07
C ILE A 93 0.50 -2.68 -10.47
N LEU A 94 -0.13 -3.28 -11.49
CA LEU A 94 0.00 -2.80 -12.87
C LEU A 94 -0.51 -1.37 -13.04
N HIS A 95 -1.57 -0.97 -12.34
CA HIS A 95 -2.08 0.39 -12.36
C HIS A 95 -1.06 1.38 -11.81
N ASN A 96 -0.39 1.05 -10.69
CA ASN A 96 0.71 1.87 -10.16
C ASN A 96 1.90 1.96 -11.13
N LEU A 97 2.10 0.95 -11.98
CA LEU A 97 3.10 0.97 -13.06
C LEU A 97 2.61 1.65 -14.35
N GLY A 98 1.41 2.25 -14.36
CA GLY A 98 0.81 2.87 -15.55
C GLY A 98 0.36 1.89 -16.64
N LYS A 99 0.27 0.59 -16.33
CA LYS A 99 -0.06 -0.51 -17.26
C LYS A 99 -1.41 -1.19 -16.96
N GLY A 100 -2.11 -0.78 -15.91
CA GLY A 100 -3.32 -1.44 -15.40
C GLY A 100 -4.51 -0.49 -15.23
N ASP A 101 -5.69 -1.08 -15.18
CA ASP A 101 -6.95 -0.39 -14.93
C ASP A 101 -7.63 -1.01 -13.71
N ILE A 102 -8.04 -0.15 -12.78
CA ILE A 102 -8.73 -0.52 -11.55
C ILE A 102 -10.15 0.05 -11.47
N SER A 103 -10.62 0.78 -12.49
CA SER A 103 -11.92 1.46 -12.52
C SER A 103 -13.12 0.51 -12.37
N ASN A 104 -12.91 -0.76 -12.69
CA ASN A 104 -13.86 -1.86 -12.61
C ASN A 104 -13.97 -2.48 -11.20
N PHE A 105 -13.15 -2.07 -10.23
CA PHE A 105 -13.16 -2.61 -8.86
C PHE A 105 -13.73 -1.61 -7.85
N ASP A 106 -14.50 -2.13 -6.90
CA ASP A 106 -15.04 -1.35 -5.78
C ASP A 106 -13.91 -0.99 -4.79
N ALA A 107 -13.93 0.22 -4.24
CA ALA A 107 -12.97 0.69 -3.22
C ALA A 107 -12.92 -0.24 -2.00
N ARG A 108 -14.03 -0.90 -1.64
CA ARG A 108 -14.12 -1.89 -0.56
C ARG A 108 -13.30 -3.15 -0.83
N ILE A 109 -12.95 -3.42 -2.08
CA ILE A 109 -12.08 -4.51 -2.50
C ILE A 109 -10.65 -4.01 -2.69
N LEU A 110 -10.49 -2.85 -3.36
CA LEU A 110 -9.18 -2.27 -3.66
C LEU A 110 -8.40 -1.90 -2.40
N PHE A 111 -9.05 -1.25 -1.43
CA PHE A 111 -8.36 -0.72 -0.26
C PHE A 111 -7.76 -1.83 0.63
N PRO A 112 -8.49 -2.90 1.01
CA PRO A 112 -7.88 -4.03 1.71
C PRO A 112 -6.79 -4.73 0.90
N THR A 113 -7.01 -4.92 -0.42
CA THR A 113 -6.00 -5.51 -1.32
C THR A 113 -4.71 -4.70 -1.30
N GLN A 114 -4.82 -3.38 -1.35
CA GLN A 114 -3.68 -2.47 -1.32
C GLN A 114 -2.87 -2.59 -0.04
N ILE A 115 -3.53 -2.70 1.12
CA ILE A 115 -2.86 -2.87 2.41
C ILE A 115 -2.06 -4.18 2.44
N ILE A 116 -2.63 -5.28 1.93
CA ILE A 116 -1.96 -6.59 1.90
C ILE A 116 -0.76 -6.54 0.95
N VAL A 117 -0.92 -6.01 -0.26
CA VAL A 117 0.16 -5.87 -1.24
C VAL A 117 1.29 -4.99 -0.68
N LEU A 118 0.95 -3.85 -0.10
CA LEU A 118 1.92 -2.93 0.51
C LEU A 118 2.67 -3.61 1.67
N ALA A 119 1.97 -4.33 2.55
CA ALA A 119 2.61 -5.06 3.63
C ALA A 119 3.59 -6.12 3.11
N GLY A 120 3.24 -6.83 2.03
CA GLY A 120 4.13 -7.77 1.35
C GLY A 120 5.39 -7.11 0.81
N LEU A 121 5.23 -5.98 0.09
CA LEU A 121 6.34 -5.26 -0.52
C LEU A 121 7.30 -4.72 0.55
N VAL A 122 6.75 -4.16 1.63
CA VAL A 122 7.57 -3.63 2.73
C VAL A 122 8.25 -4.74 3.52
N ALA A 123 7.62 -5.89 3.68
CA ALA A 123 8.24 -7.05 4.34
C ALA A 123 9.46 -7.56 3.56
N ASP A 124 9.45 -7.47 2.22
CA ASP A 124 10.55 -7.93 1.36
C ASP A 124 11.78 -7.04 1.47
N GLU A 125 11.58 -5.74 1.71
CA GLU A 125 12.66 -4.76 1.89
C GLU A 125 13.36 -4.89 3.25
N GLN A 126 12.74 -5.59 4.22
CA GLN A 126 13.31 -5.84 5.55
C GLN A 126 13.80 -4.58 6.28
N TYR A 127 13.06 -3.47 6.15
CA TYR A 127 13.46 -2.19 6.74
C TYR A 127 13.73 -2.28 8.24
N GLY A 128 14.81 -1.62 8.67
CA GLY A 128 14.97 -1.21 10.06
C GLY A 128 14.00 -0.09 10.44
N GLU A 129 13.90 0.20 11.74
CA GLU A 129 12.96 1.20 12.27
C GLU A 129 13.15 2.59 11.65
N ALA A 130 14.40 3.02 11.46
CA ALA A 130 14.74 4.31 10.86
C ALA A 130 14.35 4.37 9.36
N GLU A 131 14.56 3.27 8.64
CA GLU A 131 14.25 3.17 7.21
C GLU A 131 12.74 3.15 6.98
N LEU A 132 11.99 2.38 7.79
CA LEU A 132 10.54 2.38 7.76
C LEU A 132 9.99 3.79 8.05
N THR A 133 10.56 4.48 9.04
CA THR A 133 10.18 5.86 9.37
C THR A 133 10.40 6.80 8.17
N SER A 134 11.57 6.72 7.53
CA SER A 134 11.87 7.53 6.34
C SER A 134 10.95 7.21 5.15
N PHE A 135 10.65 5.93 4.93
CA PHE A 135 9.69 5.48 3.92
C PHE A 135 8.30 6.10 4.17
N ILE A 136 7.79 6.01 5.40
CA ILE A 136 6.49 6.58 5.77
C ILE A 136 6.47 8.10 5.62
N GLN A 137 7.55 8.80 6.00
CA GLN A 137 7.66 10.24 5.81
C GLN A 137 7.62 10.64 4.32
N THR A 138 8.29 9.86 3.47
CA THR A 138 8.23 10.06 2.02
C THR A 138 6.81 9.86 1.49
N ALA A 139 6.15 8.78 1.91
CA ALA A 139 4.75 8.53 1.55
C ALA A 139 3.81 9.65 2.02
N ARG A 140 4.03 10.21 3.22
CA ARG A 140 3.27 11.34 3.73
C ARG A 140 3.40 12.58 2.84
N GLN A 141 4.63 12.93 2.44
CA GLN A 141 4.86 14.08 1.56
C GLN A 141 4.15 13.95 0.22
N VAL A 142 4.20 12.75 -0.37
CA VAL A 142 3.49 12.46 -1.63
C VAL A 142 1.98 12.52 -1.44
N ALA A 143 1.45 11.93 -0.37
CA ALA A 143 0.02 11.97 -0.06
C ALA A 143 -0.49 13.40 0.19
N ASP A 144 0.26 14.22 0.94
CA ASP A 144 -0.06 15.63 1.16
C ASP A 144 -0.11 16.41 -0.17
N HIS A 145 0.82 16.11 -1.08
CA HIS A 145 0.82 16.70 -2.42
C HIS A 145 -0.40 16.28 -3.24
N TRP A 146 -0.78 15.00 -3.21
CA TRP A 146 -1.99 14.51 -3.89
C TRP A 146 -3.24 15.20 -3.35
N ILE A 147 -3.41 15.25 -2.03
CA ILE A 147 -4.57 15.90 -1.39
C ILE A 147 -4.65 17.39 -1.75
N ALA A 148 -3.51 18.08 -1.89
CA ALA A 148 -3.49 19.49 -2.25
C ALA A 148 -3.88 19.74 -3.73
N ASN A 149 -3.66 18.78 -4.62
CA ASN A 149 -3.94 18.90 -6.05
C ASN A 149 -5.27 18.26 -6.49
N ASP A 150 -5.90 17.47 -5.63
CA ASP A 150 -7.23 16.87 -5.85
C ASP A 150 -8.37 17.82 -5.42
N GLN A 151 -8.04 19.08 -5.09
CA GLN A 151 -8.98 20.19 -4.81
C GLN A 151 -9.24 21.06 -6.04
#